data_AF-A0A6D1AGT3-F1
#
_entry.id   AF-A0A6D1AGT3-F1
#
_cell.length_a   1.000
_cell.length_b   1.000
_cell.length_c   1.000
_cell.angle_alpha   90.00
_cell.angle_beta   90.00
_cell.angle_gamma   90.00
#
_symmetry.space_group_name_H-M   'P 1'
#
loop_
_entity.id
_entity.type
_entity.pdbx_description
1 polymer ?
#
loop_
_entity_poly.entity_id
_entity_poly.type
_entity_poly.pdbx_seq_one_letter_code
_entity_poly.pdbx_strand_id
1 'polypeptide(L)'
;PLYITVHNTANTAVGADAAAHARYLKNPDTTTSWHFTVDDTEIYQHLPLNENGWHAGDGNGSGNRASIGIEICENADGDFAKATANAQWLIKTLMAEHNISLANVVPHKYWSGKECPRKLLDTGDSFKAGIGG
;
A
#
# COMPACT_ATOMS: atom_id res chain seq x y z
N PRO A 1 7.99 -12.70 -1.36
CA PRO A 1 7.29 -11.71 -2.21
C PRO A 1 8.23 -11.28 -3.35
N LEU A 2 7.69 -11.03 -4.54
CA LEU A 2 8.45 -10.58 -5.72
C LEU A 2 8.17 -9.11 -6.08
N TYR A 3 7.04 -8.57 -5.61
CA TYR A 3 6.55 -7.23 -5.93
C TYR A 3 6.09 -6.50 -4.66
N ILE A 4 5.97 -5.18 -4.78
CA ILE A 4 5.26 -4.33 -3.81
C ILE A 4 4.18 -3.58 -4.58
N THR A 5 2.94 -3.65 -4.09
CA THR A 5 1.79 -2.98 -4.71
C THR A 5 1.34 -1.81 -3.84
N VAL A 6 1.39 -0.61 -4.42
CA VAL A 6 1.00 0.64 -3.75
C VAL A 6 -0.46 0.99 -4.05
N HIS A 7 -1.20 1.35 -3.00
CA HIS A 7 -2.59 1.78 -3.04
C HIS A 7 -2.82 3.12 -2.34
N ASN A 8 -3.95 3.76 -2.64
CA ASN A 8 -4.50 4.78 -1.76
C ASN A 8 -5.89 4.35 -1.32
N THR A 9 -6.23 4.65 -0.06
CA THR A 9 -7.47 4.18 0.55
C THR A 9 -8.70 4.79 -0.12
N ALA A 10 -8.53 5.94 -0.80
CA ALA A 10 -9.61 6.78 -1.32
C ALA A 10 -10.62 7.21 -0.24
N ASN A 11 -10.25 7.08 1.03
CA ASN A 11 -11.10 7.40 2.17
C ASN A 11 -10.60 8.66 2.85
N THR A 12 -11.30 9.77 2.62
CA THR A 12 -10.97 11.09 3.15
C THR A 12 -11.70 11.41 4.45
N ALA A 13 -12.43 10.46 5.04
CA ALA A 13 -13.11 10.69 6.31
C ALA A 13 -12.09 10.99 7.42
N VAL A 14 -12.45 11.91 8.32
CA VAL A 14 -11.68 12.19 9.54
C VAL A 14 -11.54 10.90 10.36
N GLY A 15 -10.33 10.58 10.82
CA GLY A 15 -10.02 9.38 11.58
C GLY A 15 -9.95 8.08 10.76
N ALA A 16 -9.97 8.14 9.43
CA ALA A 16 -9.72 6.98 8.55
C ALA A 16 -8.21 6.65 8.44
N ASP A 17 -7.54 6.61 9.59
CA ASP A 17 -6.09 6.41 9.75
C ASP A 17 -5.68 4.91 9.68
N ALA A 18 -4.40 4.61 9.91
CA ALA A 18 -3.88 3.24 9.85
C ALA A 18 -4.49 2.33 10.93
N ALA A 19 -4.69 2.85 12.14
CA ALA A 19 -5.32 2.13 13.24
C ALA A 19 -6.79 1.81 12.95
N ALA A 20 -7.53 2.71 12.29
CA ALA A 20 -8.90 2.50 11.86
C ALA A 20 -9.00 1.38 10.82
N HIS A 21 -8.10 1.36 9.84
CA HIS A 21 -8.04 0.26 8.87
C HIS A 21 -7.67 -1.07 9.53
N ALA A 22 -6.78 -1.07 10.53
CA ALA A 22 -6.46 -2.27 11.30
C ALA A 22 -7.67 -2.84 12.08
N ARG A 23 -8.59 -1.97 12.54
CA ARG A 23 -9.87 -2.42 13.14
C ARG A 23 -10.82 -2.95 12.07
N TYR A 24 -10.95 -2.24 10.94
CA TYR A 24 -11.83 -2.61 9.84
C TYR A 24 -11.49 -3.98 9.24
N LEU A 25 -10.21 -4.28 9.03
CA LEU A 25 -9.76 -5.54 8.42
C LEU A 25 -9.99 -6.78 9.32
N LYS A 26 -10.32 -6.58 10.60
CA LYS A 26 -10.69 -7.68 11.52
C LYS A 26 -12.18 -7.99 11.51
N ASN A 27 -12.99 -7.22 10.78
CA ASN A 27 -14.41 -7.50 10.65
C ASN A 27 -14.61 -8.78 9.81
N PRO A 28 -15.39 -9.77 10.29
CA PRO A 28 -15.66 -11.02 9.56
C PRO A 28 -16.22 -10.85 8.15
N ASP A 29 -16.92 -9.75 7.87
CA ASP A 29 -17.54 -9.48 6.57
C ASP A 29 -16.56 -8.85 5.55
N THR A 30 -15.36 -8.48 5.99
CA THR A 30 -14.36 -7.84 5.13
C THR A 30 -13.68 -8.89 4.24
N THR A 31 -13.90 -8.79 2.92
CA THR A 31 -13.36 -9.75 1.94
C THR A 31 -12.03 -9.33 1.31
N THR A 32 -11.57 -8.12 1.57
CA THR A 32 -10.30 -7.57 1.07
C THR A 32 -9.22 -7.58 2.14
N SER A 33 -7.97 -7.75 1.75
CA SER A 33 -6.85 -7.70 2.71
C SER A 33 -5.55 -7.30 2.03
N TRP A 34 -4.69 -6.63 2.79
CA TRP A 34 -3.35 -6.19 2.39
C TRP A 34 -2.43 -6.20 3.61
N HIS A 35 -1.13 -6.06 3.39
CA HIS A 35 -0.13 -6.28 4.44
C HIS A 35 0.03 -5.06 5.34
N PHE A 36 0.07 -3.85 4.78
CA PHE A 36 0.31 -2.63 5.55
C PHE A 36 -0.67 -1.51 5.24
N THR A 37 -1.05 -0.74 6.27
CA THR A 37 -1.61 0.60 6.10
C THR A 37 -0.68 1.63 6.72
N VAL A 38 -0.46 2.74 6.02
CA VAL A 38 0.45 3.82 6.39
C VAL A 38 -0.32 5.13 6.46
N ASP A 39 -0.21 5.84 7.58
CA ASP A 39 -0.65 7.23 7.71
C ASP A 39 0.54 8.16 8.02
N ASP A 40 0.25 9.40 8.39
CA ASP A 40 1.24 10.42 8.66
C ASP A 40 2.00 10.24 9.98
N THR A 41 1.58 9.29 10.81
CA THR A 41 2.06 9.10 12.17
C THR A 41 2.66 7.72 12.38
N GLU A 42 2.02 6.67 11.86
CA GLU A 42 2.40 5.29 12.11
C GLU A 42 2.06 4.33 10.96
N ILE A 43 2.47 3.07 11.12
CA ILE A 43 2.27 1.99 10.16
C ILE A 43 1.68 0.80 10.90
N TYR A 44 0.57 0.26 10.40
CA TYR A 44 -0.02 -0.98 10.90
C TYR A 44 0.21 -2.12 9.91
N GLN A 45 0.65 -3.27 10.44
CA GLN A 45 0.74 -4.52 9.70
C GLN A 45 -0.46 -5.43 10.02
N HIS A 46 -1.14 -5.93 9.00
CA HIS A 46 -2.36 -6.74 9.12
C HIS A 46 -2.12 -8.22 8.78
N LEU A 47 -1.16 -8.50 7.90
CA LEU A 47 -0.82 -9.85 7.44
C LEU A 47 0.69 -10.09 7.57
N PRO A 48 1.12 -11.31 7.89
CA PRO A 48 2.54 -11.66 7.84
C PRO A 48 3.01 -11.72 6.37
N LEU A 49 4.30 -11.43 6.13
CA LEU A 49 4.86 -11.25 4.78
C LEU A 49 5.07 -12.56 3.99
N ASN A 50 4.84 -13.70 4.64
CA ASN A 50 4.83 -15.04 4.03
C ASN A 50 3.42 -15.50 3.62
N GLU A 51 2.39 -14.66 3.81
CA GLU A 51 1.02 -14.91 3.36
C GLU A 51 0.58 -13.92 2.28
N ASN A 52 -0.44 -14.29 1.52
CA ASN A 52 -1.01 -13.46 0.47
C ASN A 52 -2.19 -12.60 0.99
N GLY A 53 -2.48 -11.50 0.29
CA GLY A 53 -3.68 -10.69 0.51
C GLY A 53 -4.64 -10.75 -0.69
N TRP A 54 -5.81 -10.14 -0.53
CA TRP A 54 -6.79 -9.90 -1.61
C TRP A 54 -6.96 -8.40 -1.83
N HIS A 55 -6.08 -7.81 -2.65
CA HIS A 55 -6.03 -6.36 -2.88
C HIS A 55 -5.79 -5.94 -4.34
N ALA A 56 -5.15 -6.77 -5.17
CA ALA A 56 -4.68 -6.37 -6.50
C ALA A 56 -5.72 -6.57 -7.62
N GLY A 57 -6.81 -7.29 -7.34
CA GLY A 57 -7.91 -7.50 -8.30
C GLY A 57 -7.57 -8.42 -9.49
N ASP A 58 -6.46 -9.15 -9.44
CA ASP A 58 -5.98 -10.04 -10.52
C ASP A 58 -6.21 -11.54 -10.24
N GLY A 59 -7.15 -11.86 -9.36
CA GLY A 59 -7.44 -13.23 -8.94
C GLY A 59 -6.19 -13.91 -8.36
N ASN A 60 -5.74 -14.99 -8.98
CA ASN A 60 -4.53 -15.72 -8.56
C ASN A 60 -3.24 -15.24 -9.25
N GLY A 61 -3.26 -14.06 -9.87
CA GLY A 61 -2.07 -13.43 -10.45
C GLY A 61 -1.04 -12.97 -9.42
N SER A 62 0.09 -12.48 -9.91
CA SER A 62 1.23 -12.06 -9.09
C SER A 62 0.91 -10.90 -8.14
N GLY A 63 -0.08 -10.06 -8.46
CA GLY A 63 -0.53 -8.98 -7.60
C GLY A 63 -1.02 -9.50 -6.26
N ASN A 64 -2.04 -10.36 -6.26
CA ASN A 64 -2.51 -10.95 -5.00
C ASN A 64 -1.54 -11.99 -4.43
N ARG A 65 -0.91 -12.83 -5.28
CA ARG A 65 -0.23 -14.05 -4.83
C ARG A 65 1.27 -13.90 -4.58
N ALA A 66 1.88 -12.82 -5.06
CA ALA A 66 3.32 -12.62 -4.99
C ALA A 66 3.74 -11.17 -4.66
N SER A 67 2.81 -10.32 -4.21
CA SER A 67 3.13 -8.94 -3.82
C SER A 67 2.78 -8.61 -2.38
N ILE A 68 3.48 -7.64 -1.81
CA ILE A 68 3.13 -6.99 -0.54
C ILE A 68 2.22 -5.80 -0.87
N GLY A 69 1.00 -5.78 -0.34
CA GLY A 69 0.05 -4.67 -0.48
C GLY A 69 0.26 -3.60 0.59
N ILE A 70 0.41 -2.34 0.16
CA ILE A 70 0.56 -1.17 1.02
C ILE A 70 -0.52 -0.14 0.69
N GLU A 71 -1.37 0.17 1.65
CA GLU A 71 -2.35 1.26 1.59
C GLU A 71 -1.80 2.54 2.22
N ILE A 72 -1.98 3.68 1.54
CA ILE A 72 -1.62 5.00 2.06
C ILE A 72 -2.92 5.76 2.37
N CYS A 73 -3.06 6.18 3.63
CA CYS A 73 -4.26 6.88 4.12
C CYS A 73 -4.44 8.27 3.48
N GLU A 74 -5.70 8.69 3.37
CA GLU A 74 -6.10 10.00 2.85
C GLU A 74 -7.01 10.77 3.82
N ASN A 75 -7.06 10.37 5.10
CA ASN A 75 -7.93 10.95 6.11
C ASN A 75 -7.71 12.46 6.24
N ALA A 76 -8.79 13.24 6.31
CA ALA A 76 -8.74 14.70 6.23
C ALA A 76 -8.01 15.38 7.40
N ASP A 77 -7.88 14.69 8.53
CA ASP A 77 -7.12 15.10 9.71
C ASP A 77 -5.65 14.67 9.68
N GLY A 78 -5.18 14.01 8.62
CA GLY A 78 -3.80 13.60 8.43
C GLY A 78 -3.06 14.38 7.34
N ASP A 79 -1.73 14.29 7.35
CA ASP A 79 -0.85 14.84 6.33
C ASP A 79 -0.46 13.78 5.26
N PHE A 80 -1.09 13.88 4.09
CA PHE A 80 -0.82 12.96 2.97
C PHE A 80 0.64 12.98 2.49
N ALA A 81 1.34 14.11 2.54
CA ALA A 81 2.73 14.19 2.11
C ALA A 81 3.63 13.43 3.10
N LYS A 82 3.36 13.55 4.39
CA LYS A 82 4.05 12.78 5.43
C LYS A 82 3.72 11.29 5.37
N ALA A 83 2.46 10.92 5.14
CA ALA A 83 2.06 9.53 4.90
C ALA A 83 2.77 8.93 3.68
N THR A 84 2.93 9.72 2.61
CA THR A 84 3.70 9.33 1.42
C THR A 84 5.18 9.09 1.75
N ALA A 85 5.81 9.97 2.55
CA ALA A 85 7.20 9.80 2.97
C ALA A 85 7.39 8.56 3.86
N ASN A 86 6.47 8.31 4.79
CA ASN A 86 6.45 7.11 5.62
C ASN A 86 6.32 5.84 4.76
N ALA A 87 5.46 5.88 3.74
CA ALA A 87 5.30 4.76 2.81
C ALA A 87 6.56 4.53 1.97
N GLN A 88 7.24 5.59 1.52
CA GLN A 88 8.52 5.47 0.80
C GLN A 88 9.60 4.82 1.68
N TRP A 89 9.69 5.21 2.95
CA TRP A 89 10.58 4.57 3.92
C TRP A 89 10.27 3.07 4.07
N LEU A 90 8.99 2.71 4.24
CA LEU A 90 8.56 1.32 4.38
C LEU A 90 8.92 0.51 3.11
N ILE A 91 8.62 1.05 1.93
CA ILE A 91 8.91 0.39 0.66
C ILE A 91 10.42 0.16 0.50
N LYS A 92 11.26 1.16 0.82
CA LYS A 92 12.72 1.03 0.78
C LYS A 92 13.22 -0.09 1.70
N THR A 93 12.68 -0.17 2.91
CA THR A 93 13.00 -1.23 3.87
C THR A 93 12.62 -2.61 3.32
N LEU A 94 11.38 -2.78 2.86
CA LEU A 94 10.89 -4.05 2.30
C LEU A 94 11.66 -4.49 1.05
N MET A 95 12.06 -3.53 0.21
CA MET A 95 12.91 -3.80 -0.95
C MET A 95 14.25 -4.41 -0.55
N ALA A 96 14.91 -3.84 0.46
CA ALA A 96 16.19 -4.34 0.95
C ALA A 96 16.04 -5.73 1.62
N GLU A 97 15.04 -5.90 2.48
CA GLU A 97 14.82 -7.14 3.24
C GLU A 97 14.41 -8.33 2.36
N HIS A 98 13.67 -8.08 1.27
CA HIS A 98 13.15 -9.11 0.39
C HIS A 98 13.81 -9.17 -0.99
N ASN A 99 14.86 -8.36 -1.21
CA ASN A 99 15.56 -8.25 -2.49
C ASN A 99 14.61 -7.93 -3.66
N ILE A 100 13.68 -7.00 -3.44
CA ILE A 100 12.72 -6.52 -4.45
C ILE A 100 13.31 -5.28 -5.11
N SER A 101 13.43 -5.29 -6.44
CA SER A 101 13.95 -4.14 -7.19
C SER A 101 12.93 -2.99 -7.23
N LEU A 102 13.42 -1.76 -7.44
CA LEU A 102 12.54 -0.59 -7.61
C LEU A 102 11.58 -0.77 -8.81
N ALA A 103 11.99 -1.52 -9.84
CA ALA A 103 11.13 -1.83 -10.99
C ALA A 103 9.89 -2.64 -10.58
N ASN A 104 10.00 -3.47 -9.54
CA ASN A 104 8.92 -4.29 -9.01
C ASN A 104 8.05 -3.59 -7.94
N VAL A 105 8.29 -2.30 -7.69
CA VAL A 105 7.34 -1.43 -6.98
C VAL A 105 6.36 -0.87 -8.01
N VAL A 106 5.12 -1.34 -7.94
CA VAL A 106 4.08 -1.07 -8.95
C VAL A 106 2.80 -0.52 -8.33
N PRO A 107 2.04 0.32 -9.05
CA PRO A 107 0.71 0.74 -8.61
C PRO A 107 -0.29 -0.41 -8.74
N HIS A 108 -1.41 -0.38 -8.00
CA HIS A 108 -2.53 -1.29 -8.24
C HIS A 108 -2.96 -1.30 -9.73
N LYS A 109 -2.96 -0.14 -10.39
CA LYS A 109 -3.26 -0.01 -11.82
C LYS A 109 -2.51 -0.99 -12.72
N TYR A 110 -1.27 -1.36 -12.36
CA TYR A 110 -0.49 -2.34 -13.12
C TYR A 110 -1.16 -3.71 -13.21
N TRP A 111 -1.88 -4.13 -12.17
CA TRP A 111 -2.48 -5.46 -12.07
C TRP A 111 -3.87 -5.55 -12.70
N SER A 112 -4.73 -4.56 -12.43
CA SER A 112 -6.15 -4.63 -12.78
C SER A 112 -6.63 -3.49 -13.69
N GLY A 113 -5.78 -2.48 -13.95
CA GLY A 113 -6.17 -1.26 -14.65
C GLY A 113 -6.96 -0.26 -13.80
N LYS A 114 -7.28 -0.57 -12.55
CA LYS A 114 -7.96 0.37 -11.63
C LYS A 114 -7.13 1.64 -11.43
N GLU A 115 -7.76 2.80 -11.44
CA GLU A 115 -7.12 4.11 -11.14
C GLU A 115 -6.73 4.24 -9.66
N CYS A 116 -5.74 3.45 -9.23
CA CYS A 116 -5.18 3.40 -7.89
C CYS A 116 -3.67 3.16 -7.98
N PRO A 117 -2.82 3.88 -7.22
CA PRO A 117 -3.11 4.90 -6.20
C PRO A 117 -3.49 6.27 -6.79
N ARG A 118 -4.74 6.70 -6.62
CA ARG A 118 -5.34 7.83 -7.36
C ARG A 118 -4.58 9.15 -7.25
N LYS A 119 -3.92 9.42 -6.10
CA LYS A 119 -3.19 10.68 -5.87
C LYS A 119 -1.73 10.63 -6.32
N LEU A 120 -1.24 9.45 -6.71
CA LEU A 120 0.17 9.22 -7.06
C LEU A 120 0.35 8.74 -8.51
N LEU A 121 -0.72 8.44 -9.25
CA LEU A 121 -0.60 7.97 -10.63
C LEU A 121 0.05 9.02 -11.56
N ASP A 122 -0.35 10.29 -11.44
CA ASP A 122 0.22 11.38 -12.25
C ASP A 122 1.65 11.76 -11.84
N THR A 123 2.05 11.37 -10.63
CA THR A 123 3.36 11.69 -10.03
C THR A 123 4.16 10.44 -9.69
N GLY A 124 3.85 9.31 -10.36
CA GLY A 124 4.40 8.00 -10.02
C GLY A 124 5.92 7.93 -10.09
N ASP A 125 6.52 8.58 -11.09
CA ASP A 125 7.97 8.67 -11.23
C ASP A 125 8.60 9.46 -10.08
N SER A 126 8.01 10.59 -9.69
CA SER A 126 8.45 11.41 -8.55
C SER A 126 8.33 10.64 -7.24
N PHE A 127 7.22 9.90 -7.06
CA PHE A 127 7.04 9.03 -5.89
C PHE A 127 8.13 7.95 -5.84
N LYS A 128 8.42 7.27 -6.94
CA LYS A 128 9.46 6.23 -6.99
C LYS A 128 10.88 6.80 -6.81
N ALA A 129 11.15 8.00 -7.33
CA ALA A 129 12.42 8.69 -7.12
C ALA A 129 12.69 8.93 -5.63
N GLY A 130 11.68 9.31 -4.84
CA GLY A 130 11.82 9.50 -3.40
C GLY A 130 12.08 8.22 -2.59
N ILE A 131 11.89 7.04 -3.18
CA ILE A 131 12.26 5.75 -2.55
C ILE A 131 13.76 5.48 -2.73
N GLY A 132 14.30 5.79 -3.90
CA GLY A 132 15.69 5.50 -4.28
C GLY A 132 16.71 6.50 -3.74
N GLY A 133 16.26 7.68 -3.31
CA GLY A 133 17.09 8.72 -2.69
C GLY A 133 17.61 8.38 -1.30
#